data_AF-A0A7J6STY0-F1
#
_entry.id   AF-A0A7J6STY0-F1
#
_cell.length_a   1.000
_cell.length_b   1.000
_cell.length_c   1.000
_cell.angle_alpha   90.00
_cell.angle_beta   90.00
_cell.angle_gamma   90.00
#
_symmetry.space_group_name_H-M   'P 1'
#
loop_
_entity.id
_entity.type
_entity.pdbx_description
1 polymer ?
#
loop_
_entity_poly.entity_id
_entity_poly.type
_entity_poly.pdbx_seq_one_letter_code
_entity_poly.pdbx_strand_id
1 'polypeptide(L)'
;MSRAATPTRAEQTASEKKATPEAPANSMDAITVFTFFWSQLMLLQCVKLFFIFKSSRTVQNAIPLVSLAIVDFLALVKPRCRYVTMTSLLVGFVVIFVTGHYSNHIFADIALGSCIFLTYKSDRSEWVNRATWAMRAMVIALYFVTGIDKMNGGWASHEYSCCILMFGGFVGLPLFKFWVPSWAPWDFMPHLAVIIEIGLPIALILGAAKGKYFWLRFVCFWGALFHCVLAETVSPMSVYPFTMAMAPMYTFVLPEQAALVANTVVNWLNAKPILRWGAFLGLFAAFVSAWPMLMAPELEGAMPFEYPPYGLWAFAAVWSLCSCVYLLCVTFWPAPKSDVPVKRVYPKRSLLGSIPWIFICCLAACPYLGIRNYPALAMFSNLRTEGGQPNSHVFGDDFDFLGYQRDYVTVHSTNIPSIEWAQVDLGQLFTSETKRFLTEYNISSEFWITPPGKGWPYPPTREFVPYSTPFVELRRRIAEMKDFPKDAYINYTRTQAPPQLRLAKVWDIFGVAHPMADLDKPVSQDFVYNSTVRGTEAFKDLETPLSPLENRFVRFRTFDLSYSPCRH
;
A
#
# COMPACT_ATOMS: atom_id res chain seq x y z
N MET A 1 48.50 -11.31 -55.12
CA MET A 1 47.20 -10.88 -54.54
C MET A 1 46.50 -12.11 -53.98
N SER A 2 46.65 -12.37 -52.67
CA SER A 2 45.98 -13.47 -51.97
C SER A 2 44.66 -12.95 -51.41
N ARG A 3 43.53 -13.55 -51.82
CA ARG A 3 42.21 -13.24 -51.26
C ARG A 3 42.11 -13.82 -49.85
N ALA A 4 42.10 -12.94 -48.86
CA ALA A 4 41.78 -13.30 -47.47
C ALA A 4 40.34 -13.83 -47.41
N ALA A 5 40.18 -15.04 -46.88
CA ALA A 5 38.88 -15.66 -46.66
C ALA A 5 38.15 -14.95 -45.51
N THR A 6 36.95 -14.45 -45.78
CA THR A 6 36.06 -13.86 -44.78
C THR A 6 35.56 -14.97 -43.84
N PRO A 7 35.71 -14.85 -42.51
CA PRO A 7 35.30 -15.89 -41.59
C PRO A 7 33.79 -16.10 -41.64
N THR A 8 33.39 -17.36 -41.52
CA THR A 8 31.98 -17.75 -41.59
C THR A 8 31.22 -17.27 -40.35
N ARG A 9 29.92 -16.98 -40.48
CA ARG A 9 29.04 -16.53 -39.38
C ARG A 9 29.02 -17.48 -38.16
N ALA A 10 29.42 -18.74 -38.36
CA ALA A 10 29.60 -19.73 -37.30
C ALA A 10 30.88 -19.50 -36.48
N GLU A 11 31.97 -19.03 -37.08
CA GLU A 11 33.21 -18.69 -36.38
C GLU A 11 33.08 -17.38 -35.60
N GLN A 12 32.27 -16.43 -36.09
CA GLN A 12 31.94 -15.22 -35.33
C GLN A 12 31.11 -15.53 -34.07
N THR A 13 30.15 -16.46 -34.14
CA THR A 13 29.37 -16.87 -32.96
C THR A 13 30.14 -17.75 -31.97
N ALA A 14 31.15 -18.50 -32.44
CA ALA A 14 32.08 -19.23 -31.57
C ALA A 14 33.12 -18.30 -30.89
N SER A 15 33.58 -17.26 -31.58
CA SER A 15 34.53 -16.27 -31.06
C SER A 15 33.88 -15.29 -30.06
N GLU A 16 32.60 -14.93 -30.22
CA GLU A 16 31.86 -14.11 -29.23
C GLU A 16 31.52 -14.86 -27.93
N LYS A 17 31.63 -16.19 -27.90
CA LYS A 17 31.52 -16.98 -26.65
C LYS A 17 32.80 -16.96 -25.81
N LYS A 18 33.84 -16.24 -26.24
CA LYS A 18 35.11 -16.16 -25.52
C LYS A 18 34.95 -15.30 -24.26
N ALA A 19 34.70 -16.01 -23.15
CA ALA A 19 34.93 -15.62 -21.77
C ALA A 19 34.41 -14.23 -21.39
N THR A 20 33.08 -14.11 -21.24
CA THR A 20 32.60 -13.22 -20.18
C THR A 20 33.18 -13.78 -18.88
N PRO A 21 33.99 -13.04 -18.10
CA PRO A 21 34.53 -13.55 -16.85
C PRO A 21 33.36 -14.04 -16.01
N GLU A 22 33.37 -15.33 -15.66
CA GLU A 22 32.35 -15.91 -14.79
C GLU A 22 32.32 -15.07 -13.52
N ALA A 23 31.19 -14.39 -13.30
CA ALA A 23 30.99 -13.63 -12.08
C ALA A 23 31.30 -14.55 -10.90
N PRO A 24 32.03 -14.06 -9.88
CA PRO A 24 32.44 -14.89 -8.76
C PRO A 24 31.21 -15.63 -8.22
N ALA A 25 31.35 -16.94 -7.97
CA ALA A 25 30.25 -17.86 -7.67
C ALA A 25 29.30 -17.40 -6.53
N ASN A 26 29.72 -16.40 -5.74
CA ASN A 26 29.03 -15.83 -4.59
C ASN A 26 28.43 -14.43 -4.80
N SER A 27 28.45 -13.82 -6.00
CA SER A 27 27.93 -12.47 -6.18
C SER A 27 26.40 -12.41 -6.06
N MET A 28 25.86 -11.69 -5.08
CA MET A 28 24.41 -11.43 -4.94
C MET A 28 23.82 -10.87 -6.23
N ASP A 29 22.53 -11.14 -6.44
CA ASP A 29 21.70 -10.58 -7.49
C ASP A 29 20.43 -9.94 -6.90
N ALA A 30 19.65 -9.22 -7.71
CA ALA A 30 18.45 -8.53 -7.25
C ALA A 30 17.40 -9.46 -6.62
N ILE A 31 17.28 -10.71 -7.08
CA ILE A 31 16.34 -11.67 -6.46
C ILE A 31 16.85 -12.14 -5.09
N THR A 32 18.17 -12.22 -4.89
CA THR A 32 18.78 -12.50 -3.58
C THR A 32 18.44 -11.38 -2.60
N VAL A 33 18.63 -10.13 -3.01
CA VAL A 33 18.27 -8.95 -2.20
C VAL A 33 16.76 -8.90 -1.94
N PHE A 34 15.93 -9.17 -2.96
CA PHE A 34 14.49 -9.30 -2.81
C PHE A 34 14.13 -10.36 -1.76
N THR A 35 14.71 -11.56 -1.86
CA THR A 35 14.41 -12.68 -0.95
C THR A 35 14.76 -12.31 0.50
N PHE A 36 15.85 -11.57 0.69
CA PHE A 36 16.23 -11.04 2.00
C PHE A 36 15.19 -10.06 2.57
N PHE A 37 14.79 -9.04 1.82
CA PHE A 37 13.75 -8.10 2.29
C PHE A 37 12.37 -8.76 2.46
N TRP A 38 11.98 -9.61 1.51
CA TRP A 38 10.72 -10.33 1.52
C TRP A 38 10.57 -11.23 2.75
N SER A 39 11.61 -11.99 3.09
CA SER A 39 11.58 -12.86 4.26
C SER A 39 11.47 -12.09 5.57
N GLN A 40 12.05 -10.89 5.67
CA GLN A 40 11.87 -10.01 6.84
C GLN A 40 10.43 -9.52 6.96
N LEU A 41 9.83 -9.11 5.84
CA LEU A 41 8.42 -8.72 5.78
C LEU A 41 7.50 -9.88 6.21
N MET A 42 7.73 -11.09 5.70
CA MET A 42 6.91 -12.26 6.05
C MET A 42 7.13 -12.74 7.49
N LEU A 43 8.34 -12.59 8.05
CA LEU A 43 8.59 -12.87 9.48
C LEU A 43 7.87 -11.88 10.39
N LEU A 44 7.76 -10.61 10.01
CA LEU A 44 6.92 -9.66 10.74
C LEU A 44 5.44 -9.99 10.62
N GLN A 45 4.99 -10.46 9.46
CA GLN A 45 3.65 -11.00 9.32
C GLN A 45 3.43 -12.20 10.25
N CYS A 46 4.45 -13.05 10.49
CA CYS A 46 4.37 -14.09 11.52
C CYS A 46 4.13 -13.51 12.92
N VAL A 47 4.87 -12.46 13.30
CA VAL A 47 4.70 -11.80 14.61
C VAL A 47 3.30 -11.19 14.74
N LYS A 48 2.82 -10.49 13.70
CA LYS A 48 1.45 -9.97 13.63
C LYS A 48 0.42 -11.09 13.85
N LEU A 49 0.55 -12.18 13.08
CA LEU A 49 -0.37 -13.31 13.16
C LEU A 49 -0.32 -13.98 14.54
N PHE A 50 0.84 -14.04 15.17
CA PHE A 50 0.96 -14.53 16.55
C PHE A 50 0.11 -13.72 17.53
N PHE A 51 0.16 -12.38 17.47
CA PHE A 51 -0.66 -11.52 18.34
C PHE A 51 -2.16 -11.66 18.04
N ILE A 52 -2.53 -11.76 16.77
CA ILE A 52 -3.93 -11.99 16.38
C ILE A 52 -4.41 -13.36 16.89
N PHE A 53 -3.63 -14.43 16.69
CA PHE A 53 -4.02 -15.80 17.03
C PHE A 53 -3.94 -16.12 18.52
N LYS A 54 -3.15 -15.38 19.29
CA LYS A 54 -3.18 -15.46 20.76
C LYS A 54 -4.61 -15.30 21.31
N SER A 55 -5.45 -14.53 20.61
CA SER A 55 -6.86 -14.35 20.96
C SER A 55 -7.78 -15.52 20.57
N SER A 56 -7.44 -16.32 19.54
CA SER A 56 -8.35 -17.34 18.97
C SER A 56 -7.99 -18.80 19.31
N ARG A 57 -6.80 -19.10 19.85
CA ARG A 57 -6.36 -20.41 20.40
C ARG A 57 -6.70 -21.65 19.54
N THR A 58 -6.69 -21.59 18.21
CA THR A 58 -6.92 -22.77 17.36
C THR A 58 -5.62 -23.33 16.77
N VAL A 59 -5.43 -24.66 16.86
CA VAL A 59 -4.27 -25.38 16.30
C VAL A 59 -4.14 -25.18 14.78
N GLN A 60 -5.28 -25.01 14.09
CA GLN A 60 -5.32 -24.77 12.64
C GLN A 60 -4.56 -23.51 12.21
N ASN A 61 -4.43 -22.53 13.09
CA ASN A 61 -3.71 -21.29 12.82
C ASN A 61 -2.19 -21.41 13.08
N ALA A 62 -1.75 -22.41 13.84
CA ALA A 62 -0.34 -22.60 14.20
C ALA A 62 0.49 -23.19 13.04
N ILE A 63 -0.08 -24.11 12.25
CA ILE A 63 0.64 -24.78 11.16
C ILE A 63 1.11 -23.79 10.09
N PRO A 64 0.25 -22.91 9.53
CA PRO A 64 0.68 -21.93 8.54
C PRO A 64 1.73 -20.96 9.10
N LEU A 65 1.56 -20.54 10.37
CA LEU A 65 2.49 -19.64 11.06
C LEU A 65 3.89 -20.25 11.21
N VAL A 66 3.99 -21.47 11.72
CA VAL A 66 5.27 -22.16 11.92
C VAL A 66 5.93 -22.45 10.57
N SER A 67 5.14 -22.85 9.57
CA SER A 67 5.65 -23.11 8.22
C SER A 67 6.25 -21.87 7.60
N LEU A 68 5.56 -20.72 7.71
CA LEU A 68 6.05 -19.43 7.23
C LEU A 68 7.34 -19.04 7.94
N ALA A 69 7.35 -19.08 9.28
CA ALA A 69 8.52 -18.73 10.08
C ALA A 69 9.76 -19.57 9.72
N ILE A 70 9.62 -20.89 9.55
CA ILE A 70 10.73 -21.78 9.18
C ILE A 70 11.24 -21.45 7.77
N VAL A 71 10.33 -21.34 6.80
CA VAL A 71 10.73 -21.13 5.41
C VAL A 71 11.34 -19.75 5.21
N ASP A 72 10.83 -18.71 5.87
CA ASP A 72 11.40 -17.37 5.77
C ASP A 72 12.69 -17.22 6.56
N PHE A 73 12.86 -17.93 7.68
CA PHE A 73 14.17 -18.05 8.31
C PHE A 73 15.19 -18.71 7.37
N LEU A 74 14.80 -19.78 6.67
CA LEU A 74 15.66 -20.39 5.65
C LEU A 74 15.93 -19.44 4.48
N ALA A 75 14.95 -18.61 4.09
CA ALA A 75 15.10 -17.61 3.02
C ALA A 75 16.06 -16.49 3.43
N LEU A 76 16.07 -16.08 4.70
CA LEU A 76 17.06 -15.16 5.25
C LEU A 76 18.48 -15.75 5.21
N VAL A 77 18.63 -17.01 5.58
CA VAL A 77 19.94 -17.68 5.66
C VAL A 77 20.46 -18.09 4.28
N LYS A 78 19.56 -18.46 3.36
CA LYS A 78 19.88 -18.94 2.00
C LYS A 78 19.11 -18.15 0.93
N PRO A 79 19.27 -16.81 0.85
CA PRO A 79 18.46 -15.96 -0.04
C PRO A 79 18.73 -16.19 -1.53
N ARG A 80 19.84 -16.85 -1.87
CA ARG A 80 20.21 -17.24 -3.24
C ARG A 80 19.51 -18.53 -3.70
N CYS A 81 18.99 -19.34 -2.77
CA CYS A 81 18.39 -20.62 -3.10
C CYS A 81 16.99 -20.41 -3.71
N ARG A 82 16.88 -20.64 -5.03
CA ARG A 82 15.62 -20.50 -5.77
C ARG A 82 14.45 -21.28 -5.17
N TYR A 83 14.72 -22.48 -4.67
CA TYR A 83 13.67 -23.33 -4.08
C TYR A 83 13.15 -22.74 -2.77
N VAL A 84 14.04 -22.15 -1.96
CA VAL A 84 13.66 -21.50 -0.71
C VAL A 84 12.84 -20.23 -1.00
N THR A 85 13.28 -19.40 -1.96
CA THR A 85 12.49 -18.23 -2.41
C THR A 85 11.09 -18.64 -2.87
N MET A 86 10.98 -19.66 -3.74
CA MET A 86 9.67 -20.10 -4.24
C MET A 86 8.79 -20.72 -3.17
N THR A 87 9.38 -21.46 -2.23
CA THR A 87 8.64 -22.03 -1.10
C THR A 87 8.14 -20.92 -0.18
N SER A 88 8.96 -19.90 0.09
CA SER A 88 8.57 -18.72 0.88
C SER A 88 7.37 -18.01 0.25
N LEU A 89 7.42 -17.74 -1.06
CA LEU A 89 6.32 -17.12 -1.80
C LEU A 89 5.04 -17.97 -1.73
N LEU A 90 5.15 -19.28 -1.98
CA LEU A 90 4.00 -20.19 -1.97
C LEU A 90 3.36 -20.29 -0.57
N VAL A 91 4.17 -20.47 0.47
CA VAL A 91 3.70 -20.53 1.86
C VAL A 91 3.10 -19.19 2.27
N GLY A 92 3.72 -18.07 1.88
CA GLY A 92 3.18 -16.73 2.07
C GLY A 92 1.78 -16.57 1.47
N PHE A 93 1.57 -17.00 0.22
CA PHE A 93 0.25 -16.98 -0.41
C PHE A 93 -0.78 -17.83 0.33
N VAL A 94 -0.40 -19.04 0.76
CA VAL A 94 -1.29 -19.93 1.53
C VAL A 94 -1.68 -19.26 2.85
N VAL A 95 -0.72 -18.69 3.57
CA VAL A 95 -0.98 -18.00 4.85
C VAL A 95 -1.91 -16.80 4.64
N ILE A 96 -1.61 -15.94 3.65
CA ILE A 96 -2.45 -14.79 3.32
C ILE A 96 -3.88 -15.25 2.99
N PHE A 97 -4.03 -16.31 2.19
CA PHE A 97 -5.32 -16.84 1.80
C PHE A 97 -6.10 -17.44 2.98
N VAL A 98 -5.44 -18.20 3.86
CA VAL A 98 -6.05 -18.85 5.02
C VAL A 98 -6.44 -17.84 6.09
N THR A 99 -5.60 -16.83 6.33
CA THR A 99 -5.83 -15.85 7.40
C THR A 99 -6.88 -14.79 7.05
N GLY A 100 -7.19 -14.60 5.75
CA GLY A 100 -8.33 -13.79 5.31
C GLY A 100 -8.25 -12.29 5.59
N HIS A 101 -7.09 -11.77 6.01
CA HIS A 101 -6.88 -10.34 6.20
C HIS A 101 -6.61 -9.66 4.85
N TYR A 102 -7.66 -9.13 4.22
CA TYR A 102 -7.57 -8.44 2.93
C TYR A 102 -7.41 -6.93 3.10
N SER A 103 -6.24 -6.46 3.57
CA SER A 103 -5.87 -5.04 3.51
C SER A 103 -5.20 -4.71 2.16
N ASN A 104 -5.02 -3.42 1.86
CA ASN A 104 -4.32 -2.99 0.63
C ASN A 104 -2.90 -3.51 0.53
N HIS A 105 -2.13 -3.44 1.62
CA HIS A 105 -0.74 -3.93 1.63
C HIS A 105 -0.69 -5.43 1.35
N ILE A 106 -1.66 -6.21 1.80
CA ILE A 106 -1.73 -7.65 1.49
C ILE A 106 -2.00 -7.89 -0.01
N PHE A 107 -2.85 -7.10 -0.66
CA PHE A 107 -3.02 -7.18 -2.12
C PHE A 107 -1.75 -6.80 -2.87
N ALA A 108 -1.02 -5.79 -2.39
CA ALA A 108 0.30 -5.43 -2.91
C ALA A 108 1.31 -6.57 -2.70
N ASP A 109 1.32 -7.23 -1.54
CA ASP A 109 2.21 -8.38 -1.24
C ASP A 109 1.91 -9.59 -2.13
N ILE A 110 0.62 -9.89 -2.38
CA ILE A 110 0.22 -10.94 -3.32
C ILE A 110 0.76 -10.64 -4.72
N ALA A 111 0.55 -9.42 -5.20
CA ALA A 111 0.98 -9.01 -6.52
C ALA A 111 2.52 -8.99 -6.64
N LEU A 112 3.21 -8.47 -5.61
CA LEU A 112 4.66 -8.48 -5.45
C LEU A 112 5.24 -9.89 -5.55
N GLY A 113 4.74 -10.81 -4.72
CA GLY A 113 5.16 -12.19 -4.75
C GLY A 113 4.86 -12.84 -6.11
N SER A 114 3.73 -12.50 -6.73
CA SER A 114 3.32 -13.02 -8.02
C SER A 114 4.24 -12.55 -9.14
N CYS A 115 4.75 -11.31 -9.09
CA CYS A 115 5.78 -10.85 -10.03
C CYS A 115 7.01 -11.76 -10.02
N ILE A 116 7.47 -12.20 -8.84
CA ILE A 116 8.65 -13.07 -8.73
C ILE A 116 8.34 -14.52 -9.09
N PHE A 117 7.20 -15.03 -8.63
CA PHE A 117 6.78 -16.40 -8.85
C PHE A 117 6.49 -16.69 -10.34
N LEU A 118 5.68 -15.84 -10.98
CA LEU A 118 5.24 -16.03 -12.37
C LEU A 118 6.33 -15.76 -13.42
N THR A 119 7.40 -15.07 -13.02
CA THR A 119 8.55 -14.77 -13.90
C THR A 119 9.69 -15.78 -13.78
N TYR A 120 9.51 -16.83 -12.99
CA TYR A 120 10.52 -17.86 -12.74
C TYR A 120 11.15 -18.41 -14.01
N LYS A 121 12.49 -18.52 -13.97
CA LYS A 121 13.28 -19.28 -14.93
C LYS A 121 14.41 -20.04 -14.23
N SER A 122 14.77 -21.17 -14.82
CA SER A 122 15.91 -21.97 -14.38
C SER A 122 17.22 -21.21 -14.51
N ASP A 123 17.36 -20.42 -15.58
CA ASP A 123 18.43 -19.45 -15.75
C ASP A 123 18.19 -18.23 -14.85
N ARG A 124 19.16 -17.95 -13.97
CA ARG A 124 19.03 -16.91 -12.96
C ARG A 124 19.03 -15.51 -13.55
N SER A 125 19.82 -15.27 -14.60
CA SER A 125 19.90 -13.97 -15.26
C SER A 125 18.58 -13.64 -15.99
N GLU A 126 17.99 -14.64 -16.65
CA GLU A 126 16.69 -14.50 -17.30
C GLU A 126 15.58 -14.26 -16.28
N TRP A 127 15.61 -14.94 -15.13
CA TRP A 127 14.66 -14.70 -14.05
C TRP A 127 14.77 -13.27 -13.52
N VAL A 128 15.99 -12.77 -13.24
CA VAL A 128 16.21 -11.38 -12.81
C VAL A 128 15.65 -10.39 -13.83
N ASN A 129 15.89 -10.61 -15.13
CA ASN A 129 15.42 -9.72 -16.19
C ASN A 129 13.88 -9.68 -16.29
N ARG A 130 13.23 -10.85 -16.22
CA ARG A 130 11.76 -10.94 -16.25
C ARG A 130 11.12 -10.33 -15.00
N ALA A 131 11.67 -10.64 -13.83
CA ALA A 131 11.23 -10.07 -12.56
C ALA A 131 11.38 -8.55 -12.55
N THR A 132 12.51 -8.03 -13.06
CA THR A 132 12.76 -6.59 -13.18
C THR A 132 11.67 -5.90 -14.00
N TRP A 133 11.31 -6.47 -15.15
CA TRP A 133 10.25 -5.91 -15.99
C TRP A 133 8.89 -5.92 -15.29
N ALA A 134 8.51 -7.07 -14.71
CA ALA A 134 7.23 -7.21 -14.01
C ALA A 134 7.13 -6.27 -12.81
N MET A 135 8.21 -6.13 -12.03
CA MET A 135 8.25 -5.26 -10.86
C MET A 135 8.18 -3.78 -11.24
N ARG A 136 8.87 -3.36 -12.29
CA ARG A 136 8.78 -1.97 -12.77
C ARG A 136 7.38 -1.65 -13.29
N ALA A 137 6.74 -2.57 -14.01
CA ALA A 137 5.36 -2.41 -14.45
C ALA A 137 4.40 -2.32 -13.26
N MET A 138 4.62 -3.13 -12.22
CA MET A 138 3.88 -3.09 -10.95
C MET A 138 4.04 -1.74 -10.24
N VAL A 139 5.27 -1.22 -10.10
CA VAL A 139 5.56 0.08 -9.50
C VAL A 139 4.91 1.22 -10.30
N ILE A 140 4.97 1.17 -11.63
CA ILE A 140 4.25 2.10 -12.51
C ILE A 140 2.75 2.07 -12.22
N ALA A 141 2.15 0.88 -12.21
CA ALA A 141 0.72 0.73 -11.97
C ALA A 141 0.33 1.28 -10.60
N LEU A 142 1.03 0.88 -9.52
CA LEU A 142 0.77 1.35 -8.17
C LEU A 142 0.82 2.89 -8.07
N TYR A 143 1.93 3.52 -8.45
CA TYR A 143 2.06 4.97 -8.30
C TYR A 143 1.11 5.76 -9.21
N PHE A 144 0.85 5.26 -10.41
CA PHE A 144 -0.09 5.92 -11.32
C PHE A 144 -1.51 5.90 -10.77
N VAL A 145 -1.98 4.73 -10.28
CA VAL A 145 -3.33 4.64 -9.73
C VAL A 145 -3.46 5.39 -8.41
N THR A 146 -2.44 5.38 -7.53
CA THR A 146 -2.50 6.17 -6.29
C THR A 146 -2.51 7.67 -6.56
N GLY A 147 -1.74 8.12 -7.56
CA GLY A 147 -1.74 9.51 -7.99
C GLY A 147 -3.12 9.95 -8.51
N ILE A 148 -3.80 9.11 -9.28
CA ILE A 148 -5.17 9.37 -9.77
C ILE A 148 -6.17 9.43 -8.61
N ASP A 149 -6.15 8.45 -7.72
CA ASP A 149 -7.08 8.38 -6.60
C ASP A 149 -6.95 9.60 -5.66
N LYS A 150 -5.77 10.23 -5.60
CA LYS A 150 -5.49 11.46 -4.84
C LYS A 150 -5.93 12.75 -5.54
N MET A 151 -6.37 12.69 -6.79
CA MET A 151 -6.95 13.84 -7.48
C MET A 151 -8.44 14.02 -7.07
N ASN A 152 -8.68 14.42 -5.83
CA ASN A 152 -10.02 14.70 -5.29
C ASN A 152 -10.01 15.92 -4.35
N GLY A 153 -11.21 16.45 -4.07
CA GLY A 153 -11.36 17.69 -3.32
C GLY A 153 -10.84 17.65 -1.88
N GLY A 154 -10.97 16.50 -1.21
CA GLY A 154 -10.46 16.32 0.15
C GLY A 154 -8.94 16.32 0.22
N TRP A 155 -8.28 15.72 -0.77
CA TRP A 155 -6.81 15.71 -0.85
C TRP A 155 -6.23 17.10 -1.09
N ALA A 156 -6.89 17.93 -1.92
CA ALA A 156 -6.43 19.28 -2.24
C ALA A 156 -6.68 20.30 -1.11
N SER A 157 -7.46 19.96 -0.08
CA SER A 157 -7.76 20.86 1.04
C SER A 157 -6.58 20.96 2.00
N HIS A 158 -6.08 22.17 2.25
CA HIS A 158 -5.03 22.40 3.25
C HIS A 158 -5.42 21.88 4.65
N GLU A 159 -6.66 22.13 5.06
CA GLU A 159 -7.17 21.77 6.38
C GLU A 159 -7.35 20.25 6.54
N TYR A 160 -7.74 19.53 5.50
CA TYR A 160 -8.16 18.12 5.62
C TYR A 160 -7.31 17.11 4.85
N SER A 161 -6.31 17.57 4.09
CA SER A 161 -5.47 16.69 3.28
C SER A 161 -4.73 15.69 4.16
N CYS A 162 -4.87 14.41 3.84
CA CYS A 162 -4.04 13.38 4.47
C CYS A 162 -2.54 13.60 4.23
N CYS A 163 -2.15 14.20 3.10
CA CYS A 163 -0.75 14.50 2.84
C CYS A 163 -0.18 15.44 3.89
N ILE A 164 -0.91 16.53 4.15
CA ILE A 164 -0.50 17.56 5.09
C ILE A 164 -0.57 17.04 6.51
N LEU A 165 -1.60 16.26 6.85
CA LEU A 165 -1.67 15.59 8.14
C LEU A 165 -0.43 14.71 8.36
N MET A 166 -0.13 13.78 7.45
CA MET A 166 1.01 12.86 7.55
C MET A 166 2.35 13.60 7.62
N PHE A 167 2.51 14.61 6.77
CA PHE A 167 3.72 15.44 6.79
C PHE A 167 3.83 16.23 8.09
N GLY A 168 2.74 16.81 8.59
CA GLY A 168 2.62 17.45 9.91
C GLY A 168 3.02 16.52 11.06
N GLY A 169 2.58 15.26 11.00
CA GLY A 169 3.00 14.22 11.94
C GLY A 169 4.49 13.91 11.90
N PHE A 170 5.10 13.91 10.71
CA PHE A 170 6.54 13.67 10.54
C PHE A 170 7.38 14.85 11.05
N VAL A 171 6.99 16.08 10.71
CA VAL A 171 7.76 17.27 11.08
C VAL A 171 7.52 17.65 12.54
N GLY A 172 6.38 17.26 13.12
CA GLY A 172 6.11 17.38 14.55
C GLY A 172 7.00 16.50 15.44
N LEU A 173 7.78 15.58 14.85
CA LEU A 173 8.74 14.77 15.60
C LEU A 173 9.87 15.62 16.21
N PRO A 174 10.36 15.29 17.41
CA PRO A 174 11.41 16.06 18.09
C PRO A 174 12.67 16.31 17.24
N LEU A 175 13.03 15.36 16.38
CA LEU A 175 14.20 15.44 15.49
C LEU A 175 14.01 16.38 14.29
N PHE A 176 12.76 16.56 13.82
CA PHE A 176 12.45 17.22 12.56
C PHE A 176 11.75 18.57 12.73
N LYS A 177 11.31 18.92 13.94
CA LYS A 177 10.55 20.16 14.21
C LYS A 177 11.25 21.46 13.81
N PHE A 178 12.57 21.46 13.69
CA PHE A 178 13.35 22.64 13.29
C PHE A 178 13.64 22.70 11.78
N TRP A 179 13.25 21.68 11.02
CA TRP A 179 13.60 21.56 9.60
C TRP A 179 12.60 22.23 8.68
N VAL A 180 11.38 22.51 9.15
CA VAL A 180 10.35 23.13 8.34
C VAL A 180 10.27 24.62 8.64
N PRO A 181 10.56 25.48 7.66
CA PRO A 181 10.41 26.91 7.85
C PRO A 181 8.92 27.28 7.98
N SER A 182 8.62 28.32 8.75
CA SER A 182 7.25 28.84 8.93
C SER A 182 6.59 29.29 7.61
N TRP A 183 7.39 29.57 6.58
CA TRP A 183 6.92 29.93 5.23
C TRP A 183 6.72 28.73 4.30
N ALA A 184 6.84 27.49 4.78
CA ALA A 184 6.64 26.32 3.95
C ALA A 184 5.28 26.38 3.22
N PRO A 185 5.24 26.09 1.90
CA PRO A 185 4.01 26.24 1.11
C PRO A 185 3.09 25.04 1.35
N TRP A 186 2.42 25.01 2.50
CA TRP A 186 1.55 23.90 2.91
C TRP A 186 0.45 23.59 1.90
N ASP A 187 -0.19 24.63 1.36
CA ASP A 187 -1.20 24.51 0.30
C ASP A 187 -0.67 23.78 -0.95
N PHE A 188 0.64 23.84 -1.20
CA PHE A 188 1.26 23.18 -2.35
C PHE A 188 1.63 21.70 -2.08
N MET A 189 1.76 21.28 -0.81
CA MET A 189 2.21 19.93 -0.47
C MET A 189 1.34 18.81 -1.06
N PRO A 190 -0.01 18.87 -1.04
CA PRO A 190 -0.83 17.84 -1.65
C PRO A 190 -0.63 17.72 -3.15
N HIS A 191 -0.44 18.86 -3.83
CA HIS A 191 -0.15 18.90 -5.26
C HIS A 191 1.24 18.33 -5.57
N LEU A 192 2.25 18.68 -4.77
CA LEU A 192 3.59 18.13 -4.89
C LEU A 192 3.58 16.61 -4.74
N ALA A 193 2.82 16.07 -3.78
CA ALA A 193 2.70 14.63 -3.60
C ALA A 193 2.10 13.94 -4.85
N VAL A 194 1.04 14.50 -5.45
CA VAL A 194 0.47 13.96 -6.70
C VAL A 194 1.46 14.09 -7.86
N ILE A 195 2.18 15.21 -7.97
CA ILE A 195 3.22 15.41 -8.98
C ILE A 195 4.32 14.37 -8.84
N ILE A 196 4.76 14.05 -7.62
CA ILE A 196 5.76 13.01 -7.37
C ILE A 196 5.18 11.65 -7.75
N GLU A 197 3.97 11.29 -7.30
CA GLU A 197 3.37 9.99 -7.58
C GLU A 197 3.10 9.75 -9.08
N ILE A 198 2.71 10.77 -9.85
CA ILE A 198 2.59 10.65 -11.31
C ILE A 198 3.95 10.74 -12.01
N GLY A 199 4.87 11.53 -11.47
CA GLY A 199 6.23 11.72 -11.99
C GLY A 199 7.09 10.47 -11.89
N LEU A 200 6.92 9.65 -10.85
CA LEU A 200 7.67 8.40 -10.64
C LEU A 200 7.43 7.36 -11.78
N PRO A 201 6.19 7.01 -12.15
CA PRO A 201 5.88 6.20 -13.33
C PRO A 201 6.48 6.75 -14.63
N ILE A 202 6.33 8.06 -14.87
CA ILE A 202 6.85 8.71 -16.09
C ILE A 202 8.38 8.57 -16.14
N ALA A 203 9.06 8.88 -15.03
CA ALA A 203 10.50 8.70 -14.90
C ALA A 203 10.91 7.24 -15.10
N LEU A 204 10.16 6.27 -14.55
CA LEU A 204 10.47 4.86 -14.73
C LEU A 204 10.31 4.41 -16.19
N ILE A 205 9.27 4.87 -16.89
CA ILE A 205 9.05 4.64 -18.33
C ILE A 205 10.19 5.26 -19.15
N LEU A 206 10.57 6.50 -18.85
CA LEU A 206 11.69 7.18 -19.52
C LEU A 206 13.02 6.47 -19.27
N GLY A 207 13.26 6.02 -18.04
CA GLY A 207 14.41 5.23 -17.65
C GLY A 207 14.48 3.91 -18.40
N ALA A 208 13.36 3.20 -18.51
CA ALA A 208 13.24 1.95 -19.25
C ALA A 208 13.42 2.14 -20.77
N ALA A 209 12.79 3.17 -21.36
CA ALA A 209 12.83 3.41 -22.80
C ALA A 209 14.17 3.97 -23.30
N LYS A 210 14.74 4.94 -22.57
CA LYS A 210 15.99 5.62 -22.95
C LYS A 210 17.24 4.90 -22.41
N GLY A 211 17.08 3.98 -21.47
CA GLY A 211 18.20 3.29 -20.80
C GLY A 211 19.08 4.22 -19.96
N LYS A 212 18.58 5.41 -19.59
CA LYS A 212 19.33 6.40 -18.81
C LYS A 212 19.14 6.14 -17.32
N TYR A 213 20.24 5.78 -16.64
CA TYR A 213 20.25 5.56 -15.19
C TYR A 213 19.76 6.75 -14.37
N PHE A 214 19.92 7.97 -14.87
CA PHE A 214 19.43 9.19 -14.20
C PHE A 214 17.97 9.07 -13.76
N TRP A 215 17.08 8.62 -14.65
CA TRP A 215 15.65 8.51 -14.32
C TRP A 215 15.36 7.38 -13.33
N LEU A 216 16.07 6.25 -13.43
CA LEU A 216 15.93 5.16 -12.47
C LEU A 216 16.43 5.56 -11.07
N ARG A 217 17.51 6.35 -11.01
CA ARG A 217 18.02 6.95 -9.76
C ARG A 217 17.04 7.96 -9.19
N PHE A 218 16.46 8.81 -10.03
CA PHE A 218 15.40 9.74 -9.62
C PHE A 218 14.24 8.99 -8.94
N VAL A 219 13.77 7.89 -9.56
CA VAL A 219 12.70 7.05 -9.00
C VAL A 219 13.10 6.43 -7.65
N CYS A 220 14.31 5.87 -7.56
CA CYS A 220 14.80 5.26 -6.33
C CYS A 220 15.01 6.28 -5.21
N PHE A 221 15.53 7.48 -5.53
CA PHE A 221 15.77 8.56 -4.59
C PHE A 221 14.48 9.06 -3.96
N TRP A 222 13.55 9.52 -4.81
CA TRP A 222 12.30 10.11 -4.36
C TRP A 222 11.38 9.06 -3.75
N GLY A 223 11.39 7.83 -4.28
CA GLY A 223 10.71 6.69 -3.68
C GLY A 223 11.19 6.40 -2.26
N ALA A 224 12.50 6.29 -2.04
CA ALA A 224 13.08 6.04 -0.72
C ALA A 224 12.78 7.18 0.27
N LEU A 225 12.90 8.43 -0.16
CA LEU A 225 12.62 9.59 0.69
C LEU A 225 11.13 9.64 1.07
N PHE A 226 10.23 9.46 0.11
CA PHE A 226 8.79 9.43 0.33
C PHE A 226 8.40 8.33 1.33
N HIS A 227 8.92 7.12 1.14
CA HIS A 227 8.64 6.01 2.03
C HIS A 227 9.26 6.13 3.42
N CYS A 228 10.40 6.83 3.55
CA CYS A 228 10.98 7.18 4.83
C CYS A 228 10.01 8.08 5.60
N VAL A 229 9.54 9.18 4.98
CA VAL A 229 8.59 10.11 5.63
C VAL A 229 7.32 9.39 6.10
N LEU A 230 6.76 8.50 5.28
CA LEU A 230 5.55 7.74 5.64
C LEU A 230 5.77 6.71 6.77
N ALA A 231 6.95 6.11 6.87
CA ALA A 231 7.23 5.10 7.89
C ALA A 231 7.59 5.74 9.25
N GLU A 232 8.27 6.88 9.25
CA GLU A 232 8.82 7.46 10.49
C GLU A 232 7.82 8.25 11.33
N THR A 233 6.61 8.53 10.84
CA THR A 233 5.57 9.14 11.68
C THR A 233 5.25 8.25 12.89
N VAL A 234 4.88 8.87 14.01
CA VAL A 234 4.45 8.13 15.21
C VAL A 234 3.10 7.46 14.93
N SER A 235 2.98 6.20 15.30
CA SER A 235 1.72 5.47 15.21
C SER A 235 0.61 6.21 16.00
N PRO A 236 -0.62 6.36 15.47
CA PRO A 236 -1.24 5.58 14.39
C PRO A 236 -1.03 6.09 12.96
N MET A 237 -0.25 7.15 12.77
CA MET A 237 -0.01 7.73 11.43
C MET A 237 1.01 6.93 10.60
N SER A 238 1.80 6.08 11.26
CA SER A 238 2.87 5.31 10.63
C SER A 238 2.35 4.34 9.59
N VAL A 239 2.93 4.38 8.39
CA VAL A 239 2.58 3.52 7.25
C VAL A 239 3.71 2.53 6.95
N TYR A 240 4.45 2.10 7.97
CA TYR A 240 5.58 1.19 7.79
C TYR A 240 5.21 -0.12 7.06
N PRO A 241 4.03 -0.79 7.24
CA PRO A 241 3.79 -2.07 6.57
C PRO A 241 3.84 -1.93 5.04
N PHE A 242 3.35 -0.81 4.52
CA PHE A 242 3.40 -0.53 3.09
C PHE A 242 4.83 -0.18 2.65
N THR A 243 5.57 0.63 3.41
CA THR A 243 7.00 0.91 3.13
C THR A 243 7.83 -0.36 3.09
N MET A 244 7.57 -1.31 3.99
CA MET A 244 8.25 -2.60 4.01
C MET A 244 7.95 -3.46 2.78
N ALA A 245 6.74 -3.38 2.23
CA ALA A 245 6.38 -4.02 0.96
C ALA A 245 7.05 -3.33 -0.25
N MET A 246 7.32 -2.03 -0.17
CA MET A 246 7.92 -1.27 -1.26
C MET A 246 9.43 -1.46 -1.38
N ALA A 247 10.16 -1.59 -0.26
CA ALA A 247 11.60 -1.86 -0.26
C ALA A 247 12.05 -3.01 -1.20
N PRO A 248 11.45 -4.23 -1.16
CA PRO A 248 11.76 -5.30 -2.11
C PRO A 248 11.36 -4.99 -3.56
N MET A 249 10.40 -4.09 -3.83
CA MET A 249 10.11 -3.67 -5.20
C MET A 249 11.22 -2.77 -5.76
N TYR A 250 11.71 -1.85 -4.93
CA TYR A 250 12.75 -0.90 -5.31
C TYR A 250 14.09 -1.55 -5.64
N THR A 251 14.36 -2.76 -5.15
CA THR A 251 15.54 -3.54 -5.58
C THR A 251 15.55 -3.78 -7.08
N PHE A 252 14.40 -3.79 -7.75
CA PHE A 252 14.29 -4.00 -9.20
C PHE A 252 14.23 -2.69 -10.01
N VAL A 253 14.21 -1.52 -9.36
CA VAL A 253 14.40 -0.24 -10.07
C VAL A 253 15.86 -0.14 -10.54
N LEU A 254 16.82 -0.48 -9.67
CA LEU A 254 18.26 -0.50 -9.94
C LEU A 254 18.89 -1.86 -9.52
N PRO A 255 18.58 -2.96 -10.24
CA PRO A 255 18.91 -4.32 -9.80
C PRO A 255 20.41 -4.59 -9.65
N GLU A 256 21.23 -4.04 -10.54
CA GLU A 256 22.69 -4.21 -10.50
C GLU A 256 23.29 -3.45 -9.32
N GLN A 257 22.89 -2.19 -9.11
CA GLN A 257 23.39 -1.38 -8.00
C GLN A 257 22.92 -1.93 -6.65
N ALA A 258 21.67 -2.41 -6.55
CA ALA A 258 21.17 -3.09 -5.36
C ALA A 258 22.05 -4.30 -5.02
N ALA A 259 22.30 -5.17 -6.00
CA ALA A 259 23.19 -6.31 -5.82
C ALA A 259 24.62 -5.91 -5.40
N LEU A 260 25.19 -4.86 -6.02
CA LEU A 260 26.55 -4.39 -5.70
C LEU A 260 26.66 -3.81 -4.28
N VAL A 261 25.71 -2.99 -3.86
CA VAL A 261 25.68 -2.45 -2.49
C VAL A 261 25.52 -3.58 -1.49
N ALA A 262 24.59 -4.51 -1.73
CA ALA A 262 24.37 -5.66 -0.85
C ALA A 262 25.63 -6.55 -0.73
N ASN A 263 26.29 -6.85 -1.85
CA ASN A 263 27.57 -7.57 -1.85
C ASN A 263 28.63 -6.84 -1.04
N THR A 264 28.73 -5.51 -1.18
CA THR A 264 29.71 -4.70 -0.46
C THR A 264 29.45 -4.73 1.05
N VAL A 265 28.20 -4.57 1.47
CA VAL A 265 27.79 -4.64 2.88
C VAL A 265 28.07 -6.03 3.44
N VAL A 266 27.69 -7.09 2.74
CA VAL A 266 27.89 -8.47 3.22
C VAL A 266 29.36 -8.84 3.28
N ASN A 267 30.17 -8.47 2.29
CA ASN A 267 31.61 -8.68 2.33
C ASN A 267 32.26 -7.92 3.49
N TRP A 268 31.79 -6.69 3.76
CA TRP A 268 32.21 -5.94 4.94
C TRP A 268 31.83 -6.68 6.23
N LEU A 269 30.58 -7.11 6.40
CA LEU A 269 30.16 -7.86 7.59
C LEU A 269 30.97 -9.15 7.77
N ASN A 270 31.18 -9.91 6.69
CA ASN A 270 31.86 -11.20 6.72
C ASN A 270 33.39 -11.13 6.88
N ALA A 271 34.02 -9.96 6.73
CA ALA A 271 35.46 -9.85 6.97
C ALA A 271 35.84 -10.05 8.46
N LYS A 272 34.93 -9.74 9.38
CA LYS A 272 35.05 -10.01 10.83
C LYS A 272 33.67 -10.34 11.40
N PRO A 273 33.14 -11.54 11.13
CA PRO A 273 31.71 -11.82 11.23
C PRO A 273 31.17 -11.63 12.65
N ILE A 274 31.83 -12.21 13.66
CA ILE A 274 31.37 -12.11 15.06
C ILE A 274 31.33 -10.65 15.52
N LEU A 275 32.40 -9.90 15.27
CA LEU A 275 32.49 -8.50 15.70
C LEU A 275 31.52 -7.59 14.93
N ARG A 276 31.45 -7.72 13.60
CA ARG A 276 30.67 -6.80 12.74
C ARG A 276 29.19 -7.13 12.74
N TRP A 277 28.79 -8.40 12.69
CA TRP A 277 27.39 -8.78 12.88
C TRP A 277 26.93 -8.49 14.31
N GLY A 278 27.76 -8.80 15.33
CA GLY A 278 27.45 -8.48 16.72
C GLY A 278 27.27 -6.98 16.94
N ALA A 279 28.18 -6.15 16.42
CA ALA A 279 28.07 -4.69 16.50
C ALA A 279 26.86 -4.15 15.70
N PHE A 280 26.61 -4.66 14.49
CA PHE A 280 25.46 -4.25 13.68
C PHE A 280 24.14 -4.56 14.38
N LEU A 281 23.96 -5.80 14.86
CA LEU A 281 22.76 -6.21 15.58
C LEU A 281 22.61 -5.49 16.91
N GLY A 282 23.72 -5.27 17.64
CA GLY A 282 23.73 -4.51 18.88
C GLY A 282 23.31 -3.05 18.68
N LEU A 283 23.86 -2.38 17.66
CA LEU A 283 23.47 -1.02 17.28
C LEU A 283 22.01 -0.96 16.84
N PHE A 284 21.57 -1.88 15.98
CA PHE A 284 20.18 -1.95 15.54
C PHE A 284 19.23 -2.13 16.74
N ALA A 285 19.51 -3.07 17.64
CA ALA A 285 18.72 -3.28 18.85
C ALA A 285 18.73 -2.06 19.78
N ALA A 286 19.87 -1.37 19.91
CA ALA A 286 19.97 -0.13 20.68
C ALA A 286 19.11 0.98 20.06
N PHE A 287 19.15 1.16 18.74
CA PHE A 287 18.28 2.12 18.05
C PHE A 287 16.80 1.78 18.21
N VAL A 288 16.40 0.52 18.01
CA VAL A 288 15.01 0.08 18.21
C VAL A 288 14.54 0.36 19.64
N SER A 289 15.39 0.10 20.64
CA SER A 289 15.06 0.34 22.05
C SER A 289 14.98 1.83 22.39
N ALA A 290 15.85 2.64 21.81
CA ALA A 290 15.86 4.09 22.03
C ALA A 290 14.82 4.85 21.19
N TRP A 291 14.27 4.22 20.13
CA TRP A 291 13.40 4.89 19.15
C TRP A 291 12.16 5.53 19.76
N PRO A 292 11.38 4.86 20.64
CA PRO A 292 10.21 5.47 21.27
C PRO A 292 10.57 6.69 22.12
N MET A 293 11.68 6.62 22.87
CA MET A 293 12.15 7.74 23.70
C MET A 293 12.59 8.93 22.84
N LEU A 294 13.11 8.68 21.64
CA LEU A 294 13.58 9.72 20.72
C LEU A 294 12.44 10.39 19.96
N MET A 295 11.48 9.60 19.49
CA MET A 295 10.42 10.06 18.59
C MET A 295 9.12 10.43 19.30
N ALA A 296 8.84 9.86 20.47
CA ALA A 296 7.65 10.10 21.27
C ALA A 296 7.99 10.14 22.78
N PRO A 297 8.83 11.10 23.24
CA PRO A 297 9.32 11.16 24.61
C PRO A 297 8.20 11.26 25.67
N GLU A 298 7.07 11.89 25.30
CA GLU A 298 5.89 12.02 26.17
C GLU A 298 5.17 10.71 26.48
N LEU A 299 5.45 9.63 25.74
CA LEU A 299 4.92 8.31 26.05
C LEU A 299 5.73 7.60 27.16
N GLU A 300 6.79 8.22 27.68
CA GLU A 300 7.63 7.70 28.76
C GLU A 300 8.14 6.26 28.50
N GLY A 301 8.40 5.94 27.23
CA GLY A 301 8.85 4.61 26.79
C GLY A 301 7.72 3.61 26.51
N ALA A 302 6.44 3.99 26.69
CA ALA A 302 5.32 3.20 26.19
C ALA A 302 5.31 3.16 24.66
N MET A 303 4.89 2.02 24.11
CA MET A 303 4.72 1.88 22.66
C MET A 303 3.51 2.71 22.19
N PRO A 304 3.64 3.43 21.06
CA PRO A 304 2.51 4.16 20.52
C PRO A 304 1.42 3.20 20.05
N PHE A 305 0.19 3.70 20.04
CA PHE A 305 -0.98 2.91 19.67
C PHE A 305 -0.93 2.49 18.19
N GLU A 306 -1.01 1.19 17.92
CA GLU A 306 -1.07 0.63 16.57
C GLU A 306 -2.43 0.01 16.31
N TYR A 307 -3.00 0.28 15.13
CA TYR A 307 -4.20 -0.39 14.66
C TYR A 307 -4.02 -0.96 13.25
N PRO A 308 -4.10 -2.28 13.07
CA PRO A 308 -4.12 -3.34 14.09
C PRO A 308 -2.92 -3.31 15.06
N PRO A 309 -2.99 -3.93 16.25
CA PRO A 309 -1.92 -3.88 17.24
C PRO A 309 -0.76 -4.82 16.87
N TYR A 310 0.19 -4.31 16.09
CA TYR A 310 1.36 -5.06 15.68
C TYR A 310 2.39 -5.22 16.82
N GLY A 311 2.50 -4.22 17.70
CA GLY A 311 3.50 -4.16 18.76
C GLY A 311 4.93 -3.99 18.23
N LEU A 312 5.07 -3.43 17.03
CA LEU A 312 6.31 -3.50 16.24
C LEU A 312 6.75 -2.16 15.65
N TRP A 313 6.03 -1.07 15.91
CA TRP A 313 6.33 0.24 15.32
C TRP A 313 7.82 0.62 15.39
N ALA A 314 8.45 0.56 16.57
CA ALA A 314 9.85 0.95 16.74
C ALA A 314 10.81 0.09 15.89
N PHE A 315 10.59 -1.22 15.86
CA PHE A 315 11.37 -2.12 15.01
C PHE A 315 11.18 -1.79 13.53
N ALA A 316 9.92 -1.63 13.11
CA ALA A 316 9.59 -1.44 11.71
C ALA A 316 9.96 -0.06 11.17
N ALA A 317 9.91 0.98 12.01
CA ALA A 317 10.41 2.32 11.71
C ALA A 317 11.93 2.29 11.49
N VAL A 318 12.71 1.79 12.47
CA VAL A 318 14.17 1.69 12.33
C VAL A 318 14.57 0.80 11.14
N TRP A 319 13.85 -0.30 10.91
CA TRP A 319 14.06 -1.15 9.73
C TRP A 319 13.78 -0.40 8.42
N SER A 320 12.71 0.40 8.38
CA SER A 320 12.33 1.20 7.20
C SER A 320 13.38 2.27 6.93
N LEU A 321 13.85 2.96 7.97
CA LEU A 321 14.97 3.89 7.87
C LEU A 321 16.22 3.21 7.31
N CYS A 322 16.63 2.06 7.85
CA CYS A 322 17.77 1.31 7.33
C CYS A 322 17.58 0.90 5.85
N SER A 323 16.38 0.48 5.47
CA SER A 323 16.05 0.09 4.10
C SER A 323 16.07 1.30 3.16
N CYS A 324 15.54 2.45 3.59
CA CYS A 324 15.60 3.69 2.83
C CYS A 324 17.05 4.18 2.68
N VAL A 325 17.86 4.13 3.73
CA VAL A 325 19.30 4.44 3.66
C VAL A 325 20.00 3.52 2.67
N TYR A 326 19.72 2.21 2.70
CA TYR A 326 20.23 1.27 1.71
C TYR A 326 19.84 1.67 0.28
N LEU A 327 18.57 2.01 0.03
CA LEU A 327 18.10 2.44 -1.29
C LEU A 327 18.70 3.78 -1.74
N LEU A 328 19.00 4.70 -0.81
CA LEU A 328 19.75 5.91 -1.10
C LEU A 328 21.21 5.58 -1.46
N CYS A 329 21.87 4.66 -0.75
CA CYS A 329 23.18 4.16 -1.13
C CYS A 329 23.16 3.55 -2.54
N VAL A 330 22.14 2.75 -2.88
CA VAL A 330 21.92 2.20 -4.24
C VAL A 330 21.78 3.30 -5.29
N THR A 331 21.06 4.37 -4.95
CA THR A 331 20.84 5.53 -5.82
C THR A 331 22.14 6.25 -6.15
N PHE A 332 23.03 6.42 -5.16
CA PHE A 332 24.29 7.14 -5.32
C PHE A 332 25.46 6.24 -5.72
N TRP A 333 25.31 4.92 -5.63
CA TRP A 333 26.37 3.98 -6.00
C TRP A 333 26.81 4.18 -7.45
N PRO A 334 28.12 4.15 -7.77
CA PRO A 334 28.58 4.25 -9.15
C PRO A 334 27.90 3.22 -10.05
N ALA A 335 27.43 3.65 -11.21
CA ALA A 335 26.92 2.70 -12.19
C ALA A 335 28.07 1.77 -12.60
N PRO A 336 27.86 0.45 -12.67
CA PRO A 336 28.89 -0.44 -13.18
C PRO A 336 29.30 0.05 -14.58
N LYS A 337 30.61 0.18 -14.79
CA LYS A 337 31.21 0.45 -16.10
C LYS A 337 31.08 -0.80 -16.97
N SER A 338 29.85 -1.15 -17.32
CA SER A 338 29.58 -2.21 -18.27
C SER A 338 29.61 -1.59 -19.66
N ASP A 339 30.69 -1.82 -20.41
CA ASP A 339 30.78 -1.53 -21.84
C ASP A 339 29.81 -2.40 -22.67
N VAL A 340 29.15 -3.37 -22.03
CA VAL A 340 28.02 -4.08 -22.60
C VAL A 340 26.80 -3.16 -22.44
N PRO A 341 26.27 -2.55 -23.52
CA PRO A 341 24.99 -1.89 -23.44
C PRO A 341 24.03 -2.91 -22.85
N VAL A 342 23.38 -2.58 -21.72
CA VAL A 342 22.33 -3.42 -21.13
C VAL A 342 21.49 -3.88 -22.30
N LYS A 343 21.69 -5.12 -22.76
CA LYS A 343 21.03 -5.60 -23.95
C LYS A 343 19.59 -5.39 -23.59
N ARG A 344 18.89 -4.56 -24.36
CA ARG A 344 17.46 -4.28 -24.21
C ARG A 344 16.74 -5.59 -24.55
N VAL A 345 16.91 -6.58 -23.70
CA VAL A 345 16.03 -7.72 -23.60
C VAL A 345 14.83 -7.11 -22.92
N TYR A 346 14.05 -6.36 -23.70
CA TYR A 346 12.61 -6.39 -23.48
C TYR A 346 12.32 -7.88 -23.49
N PRO A 347 12.05 -8.51 -22.34
CA PRO A 347 11.62 -9.89 -22.39
C PRO A 347 10.46 -9.88 -23.38
N LYS A 348 10.48 -10.76 -24.39
CA LYS A 348 9.27 -11.07 -25.18
C LYS A 348 8.14 -11.14 -24.15
N ARG A 349 7.24 -10.14 -24.18
CA ARG A 349 6.37 -9.76 -23.06
C ARG A 349 5.95 -11.00 -22.31
N SER A 350 6.44 -11.17 -21.08
CA SER A 350 5.99 -12.31 -20.28
C SER A 350 4.54 -12.03 -19.95
N LEU A 351 3.63 -12.66 -20.70
CA LEU A 351 2.19 -12.48 -20.50
C LEU A 351 1.81 -12.80 -19.04
N LEU A 352 2.45 -13.81 -18.45
CA LEU A 352 2.33 -14.14 -17.03
C LEU A 352 2.88 -13.04 -16.12
N GLY A 353 4.03 -12.44 -16.45
CA GLY A 353 4.58 -11.30 -15.71
C GLY A 353 3.71 -10.04 -15.77
N SER A 354 2.73 -9.97 -16.69
CA SER A 354 1.78 -8.86 -16.75
C SER A 354 0.61 -8.99 -15.78
N ILE A 355 0.28 -10.21 -15.35
CA ILE A 355 -0.89 -10.49 -14.51
C ILE A 355 -0.90 -9.63 -13.23
N PRO A 356 0.20 -9.48 -12.48
CA PRO A 356 0.15 -8.75 -11.21
C PRO A 356 -0.18 -7.26 -11.35
N TRP A 357 0.41 -6.56 -12.32
CA TRP A 357 0.13 -5.13 -12.50
C TRP A 357 -1.27 -4.90 -13.11
N ILE A 358 -1.76 -5.81 -13.96
CA ILE A 358 -3.14 -5.78 -14.44
C ILE A 358 -4.10 -5.96 -13.26
N PHE A 359 -3.82 -6.93 -12.37
CA PHE A 359 -4.60 -7.14 -11.16
C PHE A 359 -4.68 -5.88 -10.29
N ILE A 360 -3.56 -5.17 -10.11
CA ILE A 360 -3.54 -3.87 -9.42
C ILE A 360 -4.41 -2.82 -10.11
N CYS A 361 -4.31 -2.67 -11.43
CA CYS A 361 -5.16 -1.73 -12.15
C CYS A 361 -6.65 -2.08 -12.03
N CYS A 362 -7.01 -3.36 -12.13
CA CYS A 362 -8.39 -3.81 -11.91
C CYS A 362 -8.87 -3.51 -10.49
N LEU A 363 -8.00 -3.72 -9.48
CA LEU A 363 -8.31 -3.43 -8.09
C LEU A 363 -8.52 -1.93 -7.85
N ALA A 364 -7.67 -1.09 -8.44
CA ALA A 364 -7.77 0.37 -8.40
C ALA A 364 -8.97 0.93 -9.18
N ALA A 365 -9.46 0.21 -10.19
CA ALA A 365 -10.67 0.61 -10.91
C ALA A 365 -11.95 0.37 -10.08
N CYS A 366 -11.91 -0.52 -9.08
CA CYS A 366 -13.10 -0.94 -8.35
C CYS A 366 -13.86 0.19 -7.60
N PRO A 367 -13.20 1.21 -7.02
CA PRO A 367 -13.89 2.39 -6.46
C PRO A 367 -14.68 3.14 -7.53
N TYR A 368 -14.13 3.28 -8.74
CA TYR A 368 -14.80 3.95 -9.86
C TYR A 368 -15.88 3.08 -10.50
N LEU A 369 -15.81 1.76 -10.36
CA LEU A 369 -16.87 0.86 -10.84
C LEU A 369 -18.03 0.72 -9.86
N GLY A 370 -17.99 1.41 -8.71
CA GLY A 370 -19.00 1.29 -7.67
C GLY A 370 -19.01 -0.09 -7.00
N ILE A 371 -17.90 -0.84 -7.04
CA ILE A 371 -17.83 -2.20 -6.48
C ILE A 371 -17.29 -2.15 -5.04
N ARG A 372 -16.21 -1.40 -4.83
CA ARG A 372 -15.55 -1.28 -3.52
C ARG A 372 -14.72 -0.01 -3.43
N ASN A 373 -14.85 0.71 -2.32
CA ASN A 373 -13.86 1.71 -1.90
C ASN A 373 -12.98 1.19 -0.75
N TYR A 374 -13.16 -0.08 -0.35
CA TYR A 374 -12.33 -0.72 0.65
C TYR A 374 -11.96 -2.17 0.30
N PRO A 375 -10.69 -2.56 0.44
CA PRO A 375 -9.55 -1.67 0.61
C PRO A 375 -9.23 -0.97 -0.73
N ALA A 376 -9.01 0.35 -0.73
CA ALA A 376 -8.62 1.12 -1.92
C ALA A 376 -7.09 1.27 -1.97
N LEU A 377 -6.45 0.96 -3.10
CA LEU A 377 -4.98 0.94 -3.18
C LEU A 377 -4.33 2.30 -2.86
N ALA A 378 -5.01 3.40 -3.16
CA ALA A 378 -4.59 4.69 -2.67
C ALA A 378 -4.93 4.84 -1.19
N MET A 379 -3.94 4.48 -0.38
CA MET A 379 -3.97 4.81 1.03
C MET A 379 -4.05 6.33 1.18
N PHE A 380 -4.90 6.77 2.09
CA PHE A 380 -5.01 8.17 2.48
C PHE A 380 -5.42 9.12 1.37
N SER A 381 -6.10 8.66 0.31
CA SER A 381 -6.46 9.56 -0.77
C SER A 381 -7.57 10.56 -0.43
N ASN A 382 -8.31 10.40 0.68
CA ASN A 382 -9.60 11.07 0.90
C ASN A 382 -10.66 10.72 -0.17
N LEU A 383 -10.42 9.73 -1.05
CA LEU A 383 -11.39 9.28 -2.05
C LEU A 383 -12.62 8.67 -1.37
N ARG A 384 -13.79 9.21 -1.68
CA ARG A 384 -15.07 8.77 -1.09
C ARG A 384 -16.24 8.98 -2.03
N THR A 385 -17.38 8.44 -1.61
CA THR A 385 -18.68 8.74 -2.17
C THR A 385 -19.38 9.72 -1.21
N GLU A 386 -19.61 10.95 -1.65
CA GLU A 386 -20.32 12.02 -0.96
C GLU A 386 -21.78 12.04 -1.39
N GLY A 387 -22.71 11.69 -0.51
CA GLY A 387 -24.14 11.69 -0.85
C GLY A 387 -24.50 10.92 -2.14
N GLY A 388 -23.78 9.84 -2.46
CA GLY A 388 -23.96 9.06 -3.68
C GLY A 388 -23.07 9.45 -4.86
N GLN A 389 -22.22 10.49 -4.72
CA GLN A 389 -21.35 11.00 -5.77
C GLN A 389 -19.86 10.85 -5.41
N PRO A 390 -19.00 10.31 -6.29
CA PRO A 390 -17.57 10.23 -6.01
C PRO A 390 -16.90 11.61 -6.01
N ASN A 391 -16.06 11.92 -5.03
CA ASN A 391 -15.36 13.21 -4.95
C ASN A 391 -14.14 13.33 -5.90
N SER A 392 -13.99 12.40 -6.84
CA SER A 392 -12.86 12.32 -7.78
C SER A 392 -12.95 13.40 -8.86
N HIS A 393 -11.87 14.15 -9.09
CA HIS A 393 -11.79 15.12 -10.18
C HIS A 393 -11.64 14.47 -11.56
N VAL A 394 -11.04 13.27 -11.65
CA VAL A 394 -10.78 12.60 -12.94
C VAL A 394 -12.07 12.07 -13.55
N PHE A 395 -12.77 11.21 -12.82
CA PHE A 395 -13.99 10.56 -13.33
C PHE A 395 -15.28 11.31 -12.94
N GLY A 396 -15.36 11.97 -11.77
CA GLY A 396 -16.62 12.55 -11.29
C GLY A 396 -17.75 11.52 -11.23
N ASP A 397 -19.00 11.98 -11.32
CA ASP A 397 -20.25 11.20 -11.22
C ASP A 397 -20.52 10.19 -12.36
N ASP A 398 -19.56 10.05 -13.26
CA ASP A 398 -19.72 9.39 -14.56
C ASP A 398 -19.75 7.86 -14.46
N PHE A 399 -19.19 7.30 -13.37
CA PHE A 399 -19.00 5.87 -13.21
C PHE A 399 -19.54 5.37 -11.86
N ASP A 400 -20.73 4.75 -11.87
CA ASP A 400 -21.22 3.82 -10.85
C ASP A 400 -22.01 2.69 -11.55
N PHE A 401 -21.28 1.70 -12.09
CA PHE A 401 -21.84 0.65 -12.94
C PHE A 401 -22.84 -0.24 -12.20
N LEU A 402 -22.61 -0.50 -10.90
CA LEU A 402 -23.45 -1.38 -10.10
C LEU A 402 -24.46 -0.64 -9.22
N GLY A 403 -24.34 0.68 -9.05
CA GLY A 403 -25.28 1.49 -8.28
C GLY A 403 -25.11 1.40 -6.76
N TYR A 404 -24.12 0.65 -6.25
CA TYR A 404 -23.95 0.47 -4.81
C TYR A 404 -23.51 1.75 -4.09
N GLN A 405 -22.83 2.66 -4.80
CA GLN A 405 -22.42 3.94 -4.21
C GLN A 405 -23.61 4.90 -4.11
N ARG A 406 -24.55 4.79 -5.05
CA ARG A 406 -25.79 5.57 -5.14
C ARG A 406 -26.96 5.02 -4.30
N ASP A 407 -26.81 3.85 -3.71
CA ASP A 407 -27.70 3.31 -2.67
C ASP A 407 -27.01 3.43 -1.30
N TYR A 408 -27.22 4.55 -0.62
CA TYR A 408 -26.56 4.87 0.64
C TYR A 408 -27.56 5.24 1.74
N VAL A 409 -27.09 5.15 2.97
CA VAL A 409 -27.81 5.53 4.18
C VAL A 409 -27.01 6.53 4.99
N THR A 410 -27.67 7.56 5.49
CA THR A 410 -27.14 8.47 6.52
C THR A 410 -27.66 8.00 7.87
N VAL A 411 -26.77 7.49 8.71
CA VAL A 411 -27.09 7.06 10.08
C VAL A 411 -27.09 8.29 10.98
N HIS A 412 -28.22 8.58 11.61
CA HIS A 412 -28.40 9.74 12.48
C HIS A 412 -28.18 9.41 13.95
N SER A 413 -28.48 8.18 14.36
CA SER A 413 -28.22 7.67 15.71
C SER A 413 -28.43 6.16 15.76
N THR A 414 -27.78 5.51 16.71
CA THR A 414 -27.85 4.06 16.94
C THR A 414 -27.31 3.74 18.34
N ASN A 415 -27.75 2.64 18.94
CA ASN A 415 -27.10 2.03 20.10
C ASN A 415 -26.45 0.68 19.75
N ILE A 416 -26.30 0.40 18.45
CA ILE A 416 -25.69 -0.82 17.96
C ILE A 416 -24.18 -0.61 17.85
N PRO A 417 -23.35 -1.31 18.65
CA PRO A 417 -21.91 -1.04 18.72
C PRO A 417 -21.17 -1.11 17.38
N SER A 418 -21.51 -2.08 16.51
CA SER A 418 -20.83 -2.25 15.21
C SER A 418 -21.10 -1.09 14.23
N ILE A 419 -22.14 -0.31 14.47
CA ILE A 419 -22.55 0.87 13.67
C ILE A 419 -22.10 2.14 14.39
N GLU A 420 -22.34 2.23 15.70
CA GLU A 420 -21.87 3.36 16.51
C GLU A 420 -20.36 3.53 16.40
N TRP A 421 -19.60 2.43 16.47
CA TRP A 421 -18.14 2.43 16.38
C TRP A 421 -17.65 2.22 14.96
N ALA A 422 -18.51 2.42 13.97
CA ALA A 422 -18.06 2.45 12.59
C ALA A 422 -17.07 3.60 12.38
N GLN A 423 -17.19 4.70 13.14
CA GLN A 423 -16.33 5.89 13.11
C GLN A 423 -15.40 5.96 14.32
N VAL A 424 -14.10 5.82 14.09
CA VAL A 424 -13.10 6.02 15.14
C VAL A 424 -12.10 7.07 14.69
N ASP A 425 -12.03 8.17 15.42
CA ASP A 425 -10.99 9.19 15.24
C ASP A 425 -9.75 8.84 16.06
N LEU A 426 -8.67 8.51 15.37
CA LEU A 426 -7.36 8.24 15.96
C LEU A 426 -6.55 9.51 16.22
N GLY A 427 -7.01 10.68 15.76
CA GLY A 427 -6.36 11.97 15.99
C GLY A 427 -6.19 12.31 17.46
N GLN A 428 -7.09 11.80 18.30
CA GLN A 428 -6.99 11.91 19.76
C GLN A 428 -5.73 11.25 20.33
N LEU A 429 -5.14 10.29 19.63
CA LEU A 429 -3.95 9.56 20.05
C LEU A 429 -2.64 10.18 19.55
N PHE A 430 -2.72 11.30 18.80
CA PHE A 430 -1.52 12.01 18.37
C PHE A 430 -0.78 12.65 19.53
N THR A 431 0.53 12.79 19.34
CA THR A 431 1.38 13.40 20.35
C THR A 431 1.01 14.86 20.58
N SER A 432 1.33 15.40 21.76
CA SER A 432 1.06 16.81 22.09
C SER A 432 1.78 17.75 21.12
N GLU A 433 3.00 17.39 20.73
CA GLU A 433 3.80 18.13 19.75
C GLU A 433 3.17 18.07 18.35
N THR A 434 2.72 16.90 17.90
CA THR A 434 1.98 16.77 16.63
C THR A 434 0.71 17.60 16.66
N LYS A 435 -0.10 17.53 17.72
CA LYS A 435 -1.34 18.32 17.84
C LYS A 435 -1.05 19.82 17.83
N ARG A 436 -0.06 20.28 18.60
CA ARG A 436 0.36 21.69 18.59
C ARG A 436 0.74 22.14 17.19
N PHE A 437 1.52 21.33 16.49
CA PHE A 437 1.94 21.61 15.12
C PHE A 437 0.74 21.73 14.17
N LEU A 438 -0.17 20.76 14.19
CA LEU A 438 -1.36 20.78 13.34
C LEU A 438 -2.24 22.01 13.63
N THR A 439 -2.40 22.39 14.90
CA THR A 439 -3.14 23.60 15.28
C THR A 439 -2.45 24.88 14.79
N GLU A 440 -1.13 24.99 14.91
CA GLU A 440 -0.36 26.17 14.47
C GLU A 440 -0.55 26.47 12.98
N TYR A 441 -0.67 25.43 12.15
CA TYR A 441 -0.83 25.56 10.71
C TYR A 441 -2.28 25.40 10.24
N ASN A 442 -3.28 25.45 11.13
CA ASN A 442 -4.70 25.28 10.77
C ASN A 442 -4.99 23.98 9.98
N ILE A 443 -4.38 22.88 10.42
CA ILE A 443 -4.56 21.54 9.87
C ILE A 443 -5.45 20.75 10.84
N SER A 444 -6.47 20.09 10.32
CA SER A 444 -7.32 19.21 11.11
C SER A 444 -6.52 18.04 11.67
N SER A 445 -6.66 17.80 12.98
CA SER A 445 -6.08 16.61 13.63
C SER A 445 -6.92 15.35 13.44
N GLU A 446 -8.03 15.43 12.70
CA GLU A 446 -8.92 14.30 12.51
C GLU A 446 -8.33 13.22 11.61
N PHE A 447 -8.33 12.00 12.13
CA PHE A 447 -7.78 10.83 11.47
C PHE A 447 -8.67 9.62 11.66
N TRP A 448 -9.61 9.43 10.72
CA TRP A 448 -10.69 8.47 10.87
C TRP A 448 -10.33 7.09 10.31
N ILE A 449 -10.66 6.04 11.06
CA ILE A 449 -10.66 4.65 10.59
C ILE A 449 -12.05 4.04 10.70
N THR A 450 -12.30 3.05 9.85
CA THR A 450 -13.45 2.14 9.94
C THR A 450 -12.97 0.77 10.43
N PRO A 451 -13.03 0.48 11.74
CA PRO A 451 -12.68 -0.86 12.20
C PRO A 451 -13.68 -1.91 11.66
N PRO A 452 -13.28 -3.19 11.52
CA PRO A 452 -14.22 -4.28 11.31
C PRO A 452 -15.26 -4.30 12.44
N GLY A 453 -16.48 -4.79 12.19
CA GLY A 453 -17.59 -4.74 13.15
C GLY A 453 -17.32 -5.39 14.51
N LYS A 454 -16.34 -6.30 14.60
CA LYS A 454 -15.89 -6.96 15.84
C LYS A 454 -14.45 -6.58 16.24
N GLY A 455 -13.84 -5.66 15.50
CA GLY A 455 -12.40 -5.41 15.52
C GLY A 455 -11.99 -4.18 16.32
N TRP A 456 -12.91 -3.48 16.99
CA TRP A 456 -12.61 -2.34 17.85
C TRP A 456 -12.90 -2.69 19.32
N PRO A 457 -11.89 -3.10 20.10
CA PRO A 457 -12.07 -3.50 21.50
C PRO A 457 -12.01 -2.31 22.47
N TYR A 458 -11.92 -1.08 21.97
CA TYR A 458 -11.70 0.13 22.76
C TYR A 458 -12.98 0.97 22.84
N PRO A 459 -13.09 1.86 23.85
CA PRO A 459 -14.17 2.84 23.90
C PRO A 459 -14.18 3.76 22.64
N PRO A 460 -15.32 4.44 22.37
CA PRO A 460 -15.37 5.50 21.37
C PRO A 460 -14.32 6.57 21.67
N THR A 461 -13.67 7.08 20.62
CA THR A 461 -12.72 8.20 20.77
C THR A 461 -13.41 9.56 20.73
N ARG A 462 -14.68 9.62 20.30
CA ARG A 462 -15.53 10.81 20.24
C ARG A 462 -17.00 10.44 20.43
N GLU A 463 -17.83 11.45 20.67
CA GLU A 463 -19.29 11.34 20.59
C GLU A 463 -19.73 10.98 19.16
N PHE A 464 -20.89 10.31 19.05
CA PHE A 464 -21.45 9.89 17.76
C PHE A 464 -21.76 11.10 16.88
N VAL A 465 -21.31 11.04 15.62
CA VAL A 465 -21.63 12.04 14.59
C VAL A 465 -22.37 11.36 13.46
N PRO A 466 -23.45 11.96 12.89
CA PRO A 466 -24.12 11.39 11.74
C PRO A 466 -23.17 11.16 10.56
N TYR A 467 -23.34 10.03 9.88
CA TYR A 467 -22.46 9.66 8.77
C TYR A 467 -23.20 8.87 7.70
N SER A 468 -22.76 9.04 6.45
CA SER A 468 -23.27 8.23 5.34
C SER A 468 -22.43 6.98 5.04
N THR A 469 -23.06 5.93 4.56
CA THR A 469 -22.41 4.70 4.08
C THR A 469 -23.29 4.01 3.03
N PRO A 470 -22.72 3.27 2.07
CA PRO A 470 -23.51 2.40 1.21
C PRO A 470 -24.43 1.46 2.01
N PHE A 471 -25.66 1.27 1.56
CA PHE A 471 -26.66 0.48 2.28
C PHE A 471 -26.22 -0.98 2.46
N VAL A 472 -25.53 -1.52 1.46
CA VAL A 472 -24.92 -2.86 1.52
C VAL A 472 -23.93 -2.98 2.69
N GLU A 473 -23.27 -1.89 3.09
CA GLU A 473 -22.35 -1.90 4.22
C GLU A 473 -23.06 -1.90 5.57
N LEU A 474 -24.16 -1.15 5.68
CA LEU A 474 -25.02 -1.20 6.87
C LEU A 474 -25.56 -2.63 7.08
N ARG A 475 -26.08 -3.26 6.01
CA ARG A 475 -26.58 -4.64 6.03
C ARG A 475 -25.52 -5.63 6.46
N ARG A 476 -24.30 -5.51 5.93
CA ARG A 476 -23.18 -6.37 6.32
C ARG A 476 -22.88 -6.29 7.81
N ARG A 477 -22.76 -5.06 8.35
CA ARG A 477 -22.44 -4.86 9.78
C ARG A 477 -23.51 -5.45 10.69
N ILE A 478 -24.77 -5.35 10.28
CA ILE A 478 -25.91 -5.95 10.98
C ILE A 478 -25.87 -7.47 10.90
N ALA A 479 -25.71 -8.03 9.69
CA ALA A 479 -25.66 -9.48 9.48
C ALA A 479 -24.46 -10.18 10.16
N GLU A 480 -23.35 -9.46 10.41
CA GLU A 480 -22.19 -10.00 11.12
C GLU A 480 -22.36 -10.06 12.65
N MET A 481 -23.36 -9.36 13.21
CA MET A 481 -23.64 -9.39 14.64
C MET A 481 -24.35 -10.67 15.05
N LYS A 482 -23.97 -11.19 16.23
CA LYS A 482 -24.59 -12.37 16.83
C LYS A 482 -25.56 -11.99 17.95
N ASP A 483 -25.25 -10.91 18.67
CA ASP A 483 -25.97 -10.47 19.84
C ASP A 483 -26.36 -9.00 19.66
N PHE A 484 -27.66 -8.74 19.53
CA PHE A 484 -28.20 -7.39 19.52
C PHE A 484 -28.53 -6.95 20.96
N PRO A 485 -28.34 -5.67 21.30
CA PRO A 485 -29.01 -5.08 22.45
C PRO A 485 -30.52 -5.37 22.40
N LYS A 486 -31.16 -5.64 23.55
CA LYS A 486 -32.61 -5.93 23.59
C LYS A 486 -33.45 -4.76 23.08
N ASP A 487 -32.93 -3.55 23.23
CA ASP A 487 -33.48 -2.27 22.79
C ASP A 487 -32.73 -1.71 21.56
N ALA A 488 -32.13 -2.58 20.74
CA ALA A 488 -31.39 -2.17 19.55
C ALA A 488 -32.22 -1.29 18.63
N TYR A 489 -31.65 -0.16 18.21
CA TYR A 489 -32.25 0.74 17.25
C TYR A 489 -31.21 1.32 16.29
N ILE A 490 -31.69 1.68 15.09
CA ILE A 490 -30.95 2.53 14.15
C ILE A 490 -31.95 3.53 13.58
N ASN A 491 -31.58 4.81 13.60
CA ASN A 491 -32.27 5.86 12.88
C ASN A 491 -31.42 6.26 11.67
N TYR A 492 -31.96 6.10 10.46
CA TYR A 492 -31.25 6.45 9.23
C TYR A 492 -32.17 6.99 8.14
N THR A 493 -31.60 7.79 7.25
CA THR A 493 -32.23 8.17 5.98
C THR A 493 -31.56 7.38 4.86
N ARG A 494 -32.33 6.71 4.00
CA ARG A 494 -31.82 6.01 2.81
C ARG A 494 -32.08 6.84 1.57
N THR A 495 -31.06 7.02 0.76
CA THR A 495 -31.16 7.60 -0.58
C THR A 495 -30.83 6.53 -1.58
N GLN A 496 -31.74 6.29 -2.53
CA GLN A 496 -31.55 5.33 -3.60
C GLN A 496 -31.65 6.02 -4.95
N ALA A 497 -30.59 5.91 -5.75
CA ALA A 497 -30.58 6.28 -7.15
C ALA A 497 -30.17 5.07 -8.03
N PRO A 498 -30.69 4.97 -9.27
CA PRO A 498 -30.33 3.89 -10.19
C PRO A 498 -28.84 3.93 -10.56
N PRO A 499 -28.25 2.79 -10.96
CA PRO A 499 -26.91 2.74 -11.52
C PRO A 499 -26.75 3.73 -12.67
N GLN A 500 -25.58 4.35 -12.77
CA GLN A 500 -25.31 5.38 -13.77
C GLN A 500 -23.99 5.11 -14.48
N LEU A 501 -24.06 5.05 -15.81
CA LEU A 501 -22.92 5.08 -16.70
C LEU A 501 -23.06 6.32 -17.58
N ARG A 502 -22.61 7.46 -17.07
CA ARG A 502 -22.50 8.68 -17.86
C ARG A 502 -21.09 8.72 -18.40
N LEU A 503 -20.90 8.47 -19.68
CA LEU A 503 -19.57 8.60 -20.29
C LEU A 503 -19.31 10.04 -20.75
N ALA A 504 -20.05 11.04 -20.23
CA ALA A 504 -20.08 12.42 -20.71
C ALA A 504 -18.66 12.99 -20.86
N LYS A 505 -17.86 12.96 -19.78
CA LYS A 505 -16.47 13.45 -19.85
C LYS A 505 -15.58 12.62 -20.78
N VAL A 506 -15.82 11.32 -20.90
CA VAL A 506 -15.05 10.46 -21.81
C VAL A 506 -15.30 10.86 -23.26
N TRP A 507 -16.56 11.10 -23.62
CA TRP A 507 -16.92 11.55 -24.96
C TRP A 507 -16.41 12.96 -25.24
N ASP A 508 -16.45 13.86 -24.24
CA ASP A 508 -15.85 15.20 -24.33
C ASP A 508 -14.34 15.14 -24.59
N ILE A 509 -13.62 14.25 -23.89
CA ILE A 509 -12.17 14.03 -24.09
C ILE A 509 -11.87 13.55 -25.52
N PHE A 510 -12.75 12.73 -26.10
CA PHE A 510 -12.59 12.26 -27.48
C PHE A 510 -13.13 13.23 -28.54
N GLY A 511 -13.75 14.35 -28.14
CA GLY A 511 -14.35 15.32 -29.05
C GLY A 511 -15.48 14.74 -29.90
N VAL A 512 -16.17 13.71 -29.38
CA VAL A 512 -17.28 13.03 -30.08
C VAL A 512 -18.59 13.45 -29.42
N ALA A 513 -19.58 13.83 -30.24
CA ALA A 513 -20.92 14.16 -29.75
C ALA A 513 -21.49 13.00 -28.92
N HIS A 514 -21.98 13.30 -27.72
CA HIS A 514 -22.49 12.30 -26.79
C HIS A 514 -23.64 11.52 -27.45
N PRO A 515 -23.51 10.20 -27.72
CA PRO A 515 -24.55 9.42 -28.39
C PRO A 515 -25.85 9.30 -27.55
N MET A 516 -25.85 9.83 -26.33
CA MET A 516 -26.98 9.88 -25.41
C MET A 516 -27.22 11.30 -24.84
N ALA A 517 -26.87 12.38 -25.55
CA ALA A 517 -27.08 13.77 -25.09
C ALA A 517 -28.54 14.03 -24.66
N ASP A 518 -29.49 13.33 -25.28
CA ASP A 518 -30.92 13.45 -24.99
C ASP A 518 -31.31 12.83 -23.62
N LEU A 519 -30.42 12.04 -23.01
CA LEU A 519 -30.54 11.45 -21.67
C LEU A 519 -29.77 12.25 -20.60
N ASP A 520 -29.27 13.45 -20.91
CA ASP A 520 -28.56 14.32 -19.96
C ASP A 520 -29.45 14.88 -18.85
N LYS A 521 -30.77 14.76 -18.98
CA LYS A 521 -31.66 14.98 -17.83
C LYS A 521 -31.44 13.85 -16.82
N PRO A 522 -31.13 14.14 -15.54
CA PRO A 522 -31.04 13.09 -14.52
C PRO A 522 -32.33 12.27 -14.54
N VAL A 523 -32.21 10.99 -14.90
CA VAL A 523 -33.35 10.06 -14.95
C VAL A 523 -33.76 9.61 -13.53
N SER A 524 -33.13 10.12 -12.47
CA SER A 524 -33.48 9.76 -11.10
C SER A 524 -34.10 10.91 -10.33
N GLN A 525 -35.36 10.76 -9.97
CA GLN A 525 -35.79 11.25 -8.67
C GLN A 525 -35.06 10.39 -7.63
N ASP A 526 -34.23 11.02 -6.82
CA ASP A 526 -33.64 10.32 -5.68
C ASP A 526 -34.75 9.99 -4.71
N PHE A 527 -34.91 8.71 -4.38
CA PHE A 527 -35.90 8.28 -3.40
C PHE A 527 -35.29 8.38 -2.01
N VAL A 528 -35.81 9.31 -1.20
CA VAL A 528 -35.38 9.53 0.17
C VAL A 528 -36.37 8.88 1.13
N TYR A 529 -35.92 7.90 1.89
CA TYR A 529 -36.71 7.17 2.88
C TYR A 529 -36.17 7.47 4.28
N ASN A 530 -37.01 8.04 5.15
CA ASN A 530 -36.68 8.13 6.58
C ASN A 530 -37.15 6.86 7.27
N SER A 531 -36.22 6.14 7.90
CA SER A 531 -36.49 4.85 8.56
C SER A 531 -35.92 4.85 9.98
N THR A 532 -36.74 4.43 10.93
CA THR A 532 -36.30 4.11 12.29
C THR A 532 -36.66 2.66 12.55
N VAL A 533 -35.64 1.81 12.67
CA VAL A 533 -35.82 0.39 12.97
C VAL A 533 -35.57 0.19 14.46
N ARG A 534 -36.52 -0.43 15.17
CA ARG A 534 -36.46 -0.70 16.60
C ARG A 534 -36.83 -2.15 16.90
N GLY A 535 -36.03 -2.79 17.73
CA GLY A 535 -36.23 -4.19 18.14
C GLY A 535 -35.81 -5.18 17.06
N THR A 536 -35.39 -6.37 17.50
CA THR A 536 -34.76 -7.41 16.65
C THR A 536 -35.64 -7.85 15.48
N GLU A 537 -36.96 -7.95 15.67
CA GLU A 537 -37.89 -8.40 14.61
C GLU A 537 -38.03 -7.42 13.43
N ALA A 538 -37.72 -6.14 13.63
CA ALA A 538 -37.82 -5.10 12.61
C ALA A 538 -36.58 -5.05 11.69
N PHE A 539 -35.49 -5.77 12.03
CA PHE A 539 -34.26 -5.79 11.25
C PHE A 539 -34.27 -6.81 10.09
N LYS A 540 -35.36 -7.53 9.81
CA LYS A 540 -35.39 -8.62 8.81
C LYS A 540 -34.78 -8.27 7.44
N ASP A 541 -35.05 -7.08 6.93
CA ASP A 541 -34.49 -6.63 5.64
C ASP A 541 -32.99 -6.30 5.74
N LEU A 542 -32.54 -5.84 6.91
CA LEU A 542 -31.14 -5.53 7.21
C LEU A 542 -30.31 -6.77 7.55
N GLU A 543 -30.94 -7.79 8.13
CA GLU A 543 -30.35 -9.09 8.51
C GLU A 543 -30.24 -10.06 7.34
N THR A 544 -30.96 -9.81 6.24
CA THR A 544 -30.91 -10.68 5.06
C THR A 544 -29.45 -10.82 4.59
N PRO A 545 -28.86 -12.03 4.61
CA PRO A 545 -27.45 -12.20 4.34
C PRO A 545 -27.11 -11.79 2.91
N LEU A 546 -26.01 -11.08 2.75
CA LEU A 546 -25.44 -10.79 1.43
C LEU A 546 -25.07 -12.11 0.74
N SER A 547 -25.17 -12.15 -0.58
CA SER A 547 -24.65 -13.29 -1.34
C SER A 547 -23.15 -13.47 -1.07
N PRO A 548 -22.59 -14.68 -1.22
CA PRO A 548 -21.15 -14.89 -1.02
C PRO A 548 -20.26 -13.99 -1.88
N LEU A 549 -20.73 -13.59 -3.07
CA LEU A 549 -20.03 -12.66 -3.96
C LEU A 549 -20.09 -11.22 -3.44
N GLU A 550 -21.26 -10.73 -3.06
CA GLU A 550 -21.40 -9.39 -2.47
C GLU A 550 -20.57 -9.30 -1.19
N ASN A 551 -20.67 -10.30 -0.31
CA ASN A 551 -19.90 -10.31 0.93
C ASN A 551 -18.39 -10.44 0.70
N ARG A 552 -17.91 -10.82 -0.48
CA ARG A 552 -16.46 -10.92 -0.75
C ARG A 552 -15.92 -9.73 -1.53
N PHE A 553 -16.68 -9.23 -2.49
CA PHE A 553 -16.21 -8.23 -3.45
C PHE A 553 -16.81 -6.84 -3.22
N VAL A 554 -18.03 -6.77 -2.68
CA VAL A 554 -18.73 -5.50 -2.43
C VAL A 554 -18.39 -5.03 -1.01
N ARG A 555 -17.40 -4.14 -0.94
CA ARG A 555 -16.78 -3.72 0.32
C ARG A 555 -16.60 -2.22 0.32
N PHE A 556 -17.27 -1.57 1.25
CA PHE A 556 -17.13 -0.14 1.46
C PHE A 556 -16.66 0.17 2.87
N ARG A 557 -15.87 1.22 3.01
CA ARG A 557 -15.72 1.93 4.28
C ARG A 557 -16.85 2.94 4.37
N THR A 558 -17.42 3.01 5.57
CA THR A 558 -18.37 4.02 5.99
C THR A 558 -17.71 5.40 5.90
N PHE A 559 -18.51 6.47 5.91
CA PHE A 559 -18.18 7.89 6.12
C PHE A 559 -18.44 8.77 4.89
N ASP A 560 -19.55 9.47 4.95
CA ASP A 560 -19.60 10.87 4.52
C ASP A 560 -19.89 11.70 5.77
N LEU A 561 -18.87 12.37 6.30
CA LEU A 561 -19.05 13.50 7.22
C LEU A 561 -19.28 14.75 6.37
N SER A 562 -19.93 15.79 6.90
CA SER A 562 -20.18 17.05 6.19
C SER A 562 -18.91 17.77 5.69
N TYR A 563 -17.73 17.30 6.10
CA TYR A 563 -16.39 17.75 5.67
C TYR A 563 -15.46 16.54 5.41
N SER A 564 -14.23 16.78 4.91
CA SER A 564 -13.38 15.76 4.25
C SER A 564 -12.11 15.33 5.03
N PRO A 565 -12.16 15.01 6.33
CA PRO A 565 -10.96 14.73 7.13
C PRO A 565 -10.17 13.53 6.60
N CYS A 566 -8.92 13.39 7.03
CA CYS A 566 -8.06 12.28 6.61
C CYS A 566 -8.58 10.91 7.07
N ARG A 567 -8.43 9.89 6.22
CA ARG A 567 -9.00 8.54 6.44
C ARG A 567 -8.00 7.44 6.12
N HIS A 568 -7.98 6.40 6.95
CA HIS A 568 -7.09 5.24 6.80
C HIS A 568 -7.78 3.92 6.61
#